data_AF-A0A642PM57-F1
#
_entry.id   AF-A0A642PM57-F1
#
_cell.length_a   1.000
_cell.length_b   1.000
_cell.length_c   1.000
_cell.angle_alpha   90.00
_cell.angle_beta   90.00
_cell.angle_gamma   90.00
#
_symmetry.space_group_name_H-M   'P 1'
#
loop_
_entity.id
_entity.type
_entity.pdbx_description
1 polymer ?
#
loop_
_entity_poly.entity_id
_entity_poly.type
_entity_poly.pdbx_seq_one_letter_code
_entity_poly.pdbx_strand_id
1 'polypeptide(L)'
;HYYIRKDGTVINTRALELVGAHAKGHNSHSIGICYEGGLDVRGRAKDTRTPEQRSALRLLVHQLLKRFRNNVRICGHRDLSPDLNGDGVIEPEEWIKECPCFEVSREL
;
A
#
# COMPACT_ATOMS: atom_id res chain seq x y z
N HIS A 1 -9.15 2.56 1.78
CA HIS A 1 -9.52 3.94 2.17
C HIS A 1 -9.29 4.90 1.02
N TYR A 2 -8.13 4.86 0.37
CA TYR A 2 -7.87 5.66 -0.83
C TYR A 2 -7.63 4.77 -2.05
N TYR A 3 -8.07 5.24 -3.20
CA TYR A 3 -7.84 4.61 -4.50
C TYR A 3 -7.29 5.64 -5.49
N ILE A 4 -6.16 5.36 -6.13
CA ILE A 4 -5.50 6.29 -7.05
C ILE A 4 -5.66 5.82 -8.49
N ARG A 5 -6.36 6.61 -9.30
CA ARG A 5 -6.57 6.31 -10.73
C ARG A 5 -5.31 6.50 -11.55
N LYS A 6 -5.26 5.98 -12.79
CA LYS A 6 -4.13 6.12 -13.72
C LYS A 6 -3.74 7.57 -14.02
N ASP A 7 -4.69 8.50 -13.96
CA ASP A 7 -4.45 9.95 -14.14
C ASP A 7 -3.96 10.66 -12.86
N GLY A 8 -3.74 9.93 -11.76
CA GLY A 8 -3.32 10.49 -10.46
C GLY A 8 -4.48 10.98 -9.58
N THR A 9 -5.72 10.92 -10.04
CA THR A 9 -6.89 11.30 -9.22
C THR A 9 -6.98 10.38 -8.00
N VAL A 10 -7.01 10.98 -6.80
CA VAL A 10 -7.22 10.27 -5.54
C VAL A 10 -8.71 10.25 -5.21
N ILE A 11 -9.27 9.05 -5.15
CA ILE A 11 -10.66 8.81 -4.74
C ILE A 11 -10.69 8.38 -3.28
N ASN A 12 -11.51 9.09 -2.49
CA ASN A 12 -11.88 8.67 -1.15
C ASN A 12 -12.94 7.58 -1.25
N THR A 13 -12.65 6.42 -0.66
CA THR A 13 -13.56 5.26 -0.68
C THR A 13 -14.17 5.07 0.70
N ARG A 14 -13.68 4.10 1.47
CA ARG A 14 -14.07 3.92 2.87
C ARG A 14 -13.44 5.02 3.73
N ALA A 15 -14.27 5.68 4.55
CA ALA A 15 -13.85 6.70 5.48
C ALA A 15 -12.80 6.18 6.49
N LEU A 16 -11.98 7.06 7.07
CA LEU A 16 -10.83 6.66 7.89
C LEU A 16 -11.23 6.11 9.26
N GLU A 17 -12.38 6.52 9.76
CA GLU A 17 -12.99 6.10 11.02
C GLU A 17 -13.62 4.70 10.95
N LEU A 18 -13.79 4.14 9.76
CA LEU A 18 -14.39 2.83 9.55
C LEU A 18 -13.32 1.77 9.28
N VAL A 19 -13.50 0.56 9.82
CA VAL A 19 -12.55 -0.54 9.64
C VAL A 19 -12.38 -0.92 8.16
N GLY A 20 -11.13 -1.06 7.74
CA GLY A 20 -10.76 -1.47 6.38
C GLY A 20 -11.04 -2.94 6.07
N ALA A 21 -10.73 -3.35 4.84
CA ALA A 21 -10.80 -4.75 4.39
C ALA A 21 -9.67 -5.07 3.39
N HIS A 22 -8.48 -4.52 3.65
CA HIS A 22 -7.33 -4.56 2.77
C HIS A 22 -6.26 -5.55 3.23
N ALA A 23 -5.99 -5.69 4.53
CA ALA A 23 -4.96 -6.56 5.09
C ALA A 23 -5.46 -7.28 6.36
N LYS A 24 -5.60 -8.61 6.28
CA LYS A 24 -6.04 -9.46 7.40
C LYS A 24 -5.12 -9.23 8.62
N GLY A 25 -5.70 -9.09 9.81
CA GLY A 25 -4.95 -8.79 11.05
C GLY A 25 -4.60 -7.31 11.25
N HIS A 26 -4.63 -6.49 10.19
CA HIS A 26 -4.22 -5.07 10.25
C HIS A 26 -5.35 -4.09 9.93
N ASN A 27 -6.50 -4.56 9.45
CA ASN A 27 -7.62 -3.74 8.96
C ASN A 27 -8.14 -2.68 9.93
N SER A 28 -8.19 -2.97 11.24
CA SER A 28 -8.77 -2.07 12.25
C SER A 28 -7.83 -0.93 12.68
N HIS A 29 -6.55 -1.02 12.35
CA HIS A 29 -5.52 -0.09 12.84
C HIS A 29 -4.64 0.46 11.71
N SER A 30 -5.10 0.38 10.45
CA SER A 30 -4.32 0.82 9.29
C SER A 30 -5.17 1.45 8.21
N ILE A 31 -4.55 2.33 7.43
CA ILE A 31 -5.16 3.00 6.29
C ILE A 31 -4.62 2.37 4.99
N GLY A 32 -5.47 1.59 4.31
CA GLY A 32 -5.18 1.07 2.97
C GLY A 32 -5.28 2.13 1.86
N ILE A 33 -4.19 2.27 1.09
CA ILE A 33 -4.11 3.02 -0.16
C ILE A 33 -3.85 2.03 -1.29
N CYS A 34 -4.68 2.02 -2.33
CA CYS A 34 -4.47 1.22 -3.53
C CYS A 34 -4.43 2.12 -4.78
N TYR A 35 -3.93 1.58 -5.90
CA TYR A 35 -3.83 2.28 -7.17
C TYR A 35 -4.34 1.39 -8.31
N GLU A 36 -4.79 2.01 -9.42
CA GLU A 36 -5.19 1.31 -10.65
C GLU A 36 -4.01 0.58 -11.29
N GLY A 37 -4.13 -0.74 -11.46
CA GLY A 37 -3.13 -1.60 -12.08
C GLY A 37 -2.51 -2.58 -11.09
N GLY A 38 -1.22 -2.85 -11.27
CA GLY A 38 -0.44 -3.80 -10.48
C GLY A 38 -0.20 -5.14 -11.17
N LEU A 39 -0.75 -5.32 -12.38
CA LEU A 39 -0.59 -6.53 -13.19
C LEU A 39 -0.13 -6.17 -14.62
N ASP A 40 0.69 -7.02 -15.22
CA ASP A 40 1.02 -6.96 -16.65
C ASP A 40 -0.08 -7.60 -17.53
N VAL A 41 0.10 -7.57 -18.85
CA VAL A 41 -0.87 -8.13 -19.82
C VAL A 41 -1.09 -9.64 -19.68
N ARG A 42 -0.22 -10.34 -18.95
CA ARG A 42 -0.33 -11.78 -18.66
C ARG A 42 -0.89 -12.03 -17.25
N GLY A 43 -1.34 -10.99 -16.55
CA GLY A 43 -1.87 -11.08 -15.19
C GLY A 43 -0.80 -11.27 -14.11
N ARG A 44 0.48 -11.04 -14.41
CA ARG A 44 1.58 -11.18 -13.44
C ARG A 44 1.80 -9.88 -12.69
N ALA A 45 2.14 -9.96 -11.41
CA ALA A 45 2.45 -8.80 -10.57
C ALA A 45 3.53 -7.92 -11.23
N LYS A 46 3.23 -6.62 -11.36
CA LYS A 46 4.15 -5.64 -11.95
C LYS A 46 3.79 -4.24 -11.50
N ASP A 47 4.81 -3.45 -11.13
CA ASP A 47 4.60 -2.02 -10.97
C ASP A 47 4.22 -1.38 -12.31
N THR A 48 2.99 -0.91 -12.38
CA THR A 48 2.41 -0.27 -13.57
C THR A 48 1.91 1.13 -13.24
N ARG A 49 2.41 1.71 -12.13
CA ARG A 49 2.05 3.08 -11.74
C ARG A 49 2.50 4.07 -12.80
N THR A 50 1.63 5.00 -13.13
CA THR A 50 1.98 6.16 -13.96
C THR A 50 2.77 7.20 -13.14
N PRO A 51 3.49 8.13 -13.79
CA PRO A 51 4.13 9.26 -13.09
C PRO A 51 3.16 10.05 -12.21
N GLU A 52 1.92 10.23 -12.67
CA GLU A 52 0.83 10.93 -11.97
C GLU A 52 0.42 10.14 -10.71
N GLN A 53 0.27 8.81 -10.82
CA GLN A 53 0.00 7.95 -9.67
C GLN A 53 1.11 8.00 -8.63
N ARG A 54 2.38 7.97 -9.06
CA ARG A 54 3.54 8.05 -8.14
C ARG A 54 3.56 9.38 -7.40
N SER A 55 3.28 10.47 -8.11
CA SER A 55 3.22 11.82 -7.55
C SER A 55 2.07 11.97 -6.55
N ALA A 56 0.87 11.51 -6.92
CA ALA A 56 -0.31 11.52 -6.06
C ALA A 56 -0.13 10.66 -4.81
N LEU A 57 0.47 9.46 -4.95
CA LEU A 57 0.75 8.56 -3.84
C LEU A 57 1.70 9.22 -2.83
N ARG A 58 2.81 9.81 -3.30
CA ARG A 58 3.76 10.53 -2.44
C ARG A 58 3.11 11.69 -1.70
N LEU A 59 2.34 12.51 -2.41
CA LEU A 59 1.63 13.64 -1.81
C LEU A 59 0.64 13.18 -0.74
N LEU A 60 -0.17 12.16 -1.04
CA LEU A 60 -1.15 11.61 -0.11
C LEU A 60 -0.49 11.03 1.14
N VAL A 61 0.58 10.24 0.97
CA VAL A 61 1.35 9.68 2.09
C VAL A 61 1.92 10.78 2.98
N HIS A 62 2.50 11.83 2.38
CA HIS A 62 3.00 12.99 3.12
C HIS A 62 1.91 13.73 3.90
N GLN A 63 0.73 13.91 3.29
CA GLN A 63 -0.42 14.54 3.95
C GLN A 63 -0.91 13.71 5.15
N LEU A 64 -0.97 12.38 5.00
CA LEU A 64 -1.36 11.48 6.09
C LEU A 64 -0.33 11.47 7.20
N LEU A 65 0.96 11.40 6.88
CA LEU A 65 2.05 11.50 7.85
C LEU A 65 1.92 12.78 8.68
N LYS A 66 1.74 13.94 8.03
CA LYS A 66 1.52 15.21 8.73
C LYS A 66 0.26 15.19 9.60
N ARG A 67 -0.86 14.68 9.08
CA ARG A 67 -2.13 14.58 9.83
C ARG A 67 -1.97 13.76 11.11
N PHE A 68 -1.19 12.68 11.05
CA PHE A 68 -0.93 11.79 12.18
C PHE A 68 0.41 12.07 12.88
N ARG A 69 0.96 13.29 12.74
CA ARG A 69 2.16 13.77 13.44
C ARG A 69 3.38 12.84 13.30
N ASN A 70 3.53 12.23 12.12
CA ASN A 70 4.58 11.25 11.79
C ASN A 70 4.61 10.02 12.72
N ASN A 71 3.53 9.75 13.45
CA ASN A 71 3.40 8.60 14.36
C ASN A 71 2.73 7.40 13.66
N VAL A 72 3.10 7.15 12.39
CA VAL A 72 2.55 6.06 11.59
C VAL A 72 3.67 5.38 10.80
N ARG A 73 3.65 4.05 10.75
CA ARG A 73 4.53 3.26 9.90
C ARG A 73 3.95 3.17 8.49
N ILE A 74 4.81 3.33 7.49
CA ILE A 74 4.47 3.10 6.07
C ILE A 74 5.08 1.76 5.66
N CYS A 75 4.30 0.90 5.01
CA CYS A 75 4.76 -0.40 4.52
C CYS A 75 3.97 -0.85 3.30
N GLY A 76 4.54 -1.79 2.55
CA GLY A 76 3.86 -2.50 1.48
C GLY A 76 2.88 -3.54 2.03
N HIS A 77 1.89 -3.90 1.24
CA HIS A 77 0.91 -4.91 1.65
C HIS A 77 1.55 -6.30 1.84
N ARG A 78 2.54 -6.65 1.02
CA ARG A 78 3.31 -7.90 1.20
C ARG A 78 4.09 -7.95 2.51
N ASP A 79 4.55 -6.81 3.01
CA ASP A 79 5.31 -6.69 4.26
C ASP A 79 4.43 -6.96 5.51
N LEU A 80 3.13 -7.19 5.29
CA LEU A 80 2.15 -7.62 6.30
C LEU A 80 1.81 -9.11 6.16
N SER A 81 2.61 -9.88 5.41
CA SER A 81 2.50 -11.34 5.42
C SER A 81 2.93 -11.89 6.79
N PRO A 82 2.44 -13.07 7.19
CA PRO A 82 2.91 -13.72 8.40
C PRO A 82 4.41 -14.01 8.32
N ASP A 83 5.10 -13.73 9.42
CA ASP A 83 6.46 -14.18 9.67
C ASP A 83 6.41 -15.67 10.04
N LEU A 84 6.87 -16.54 9.15
CA LEU A 84 6.79 -18.00 9.28
C LEU A 84 8.00 -18.57 10.04
N ASN A 85 9.15 -17.88 9.98
CA ASN A 85 10.39 -18.33 10.61
C ASN A 85 10.65 -17.65 11.98
N GLY A 86 9.96 -16.54 12.28
CA GLY A 86 10.00 -15.81 13.55
C GLY A 86 11.17 -14.82 13.69
N ASP A 87 11.85 -14.44 12.61
CA ASP A 87 13.02 -13.55 12.66
C ASP A 87 12.67 -12.05 12.56
N GLY A 88 11.40 -11.72 12.33
CA GLY A 88 10.88 -10.36 12.22
C GLY A 88 11.07 -9.72 10.83
N VAL A 89 11.57 -10.44 9.84
CA VAL A 89 11.79 -9.99 8.46
C VAL A 89 10.91 -10.80 7.53
N ILE A 90 10.02 -10.12 6.80
CA ILE A 90 9.14 -10.78 5.83
C ILE A 90 9.86 -10.97 4.50
N GLU A 91 10.34 -12.19 4.26
CA GLU A 91 11.10 -12.56 3.06
C GLU A 91 10.19 -12.93 1.87
N PRO A 92 10.69 -12.86 0.61
CA PRO A 92 9.90 -13.18 -0.58
C PRO A 92 9.18 -14.53 -0.54
N GLU A 93 9.79 -15.53 0.08
CA GLU A 93 9.28 -16.89 0.23
C GLU A 93 8.05 -16.94 1.17
N GLU A 94 7.88 -15.94 2.03
CA GLU A 94 6.77 -15.81 2.98
C GLU A 94 5.63 -14.93 2.45
N TRP A 95 5.83 -14.30 1.29
CA TRP A 95 4.85 -13.38 0.73
C TRP A 95 3.56 -14.09 0.33
N ILE A 96 2.46 -13.76 1.01
CA ILE A 96 1.12 -14.17 0.57
C ILE A 96 0.66 -13.34 -0.64
N LYS A 97 1.23 -12.15 -0.81
CA LYS A 97 0.89 -11.22 -1.90
C LYS A 97 2.15 -10.55 -2.41
N GLU A 98 2.19 -10.24 -3.69
CA GLU A 98 3.32 -9.49 -4.29
C GLU A 98 3.09 -7.96 -4.30
N CYS A 99 1.87 -7.50 -4.01
CA CYS A 99 1.54 -6.08 -4.01
C CYS A 99 2.26 -5.34 -2.85
N PRO A 100 2.75 -4.11 -3.08
CA PRO A 100 2.36 -3.23 -4.18
C PRO A 100 3.24 -3.33 -5.45
N CYS A 101 4.02 -4.41 -5.60
CA CYS A 101 4.92 -4.67 -6.73
C CYS A 101 6.12 -3.69 -6.83
N PHE A 102 6.42 -2.97 -5.75
CA PHE A 102 7.57 -2.08 -5.61
C PHE A 102 8.01 -2.00 -4.13
N GLU A 103 9.25 -1.54 -3.90
CA GLU A 103 9.80 -1.36 -2.55
C GLU A 103 9.31 -0.06 -1.91
N VAL A 104 8.35 -0.16 -0.98
CA VAL A 104 7.78 1.01 -0.30
C VAL A 104 8.85 1.80 0.47
N SER A 105 9.71 1.12 1.22
CA SER A 105 10.77 1.73 2.03
C SER A 105 11.82 2.50 1.22
N ARG A 106 11.92 2.27 -0.10
CA ARG A 106 12.84 2.97 -0.99
C ARG A 106 12.17 4.16 -1.71
N GLU A 107 10.84 4.20 -1.75
CA GLU A 107 10.10 5.13 -2.60
C GLU A 107 9.23 6.16 -1.86
N LEU A 108 8.93 5.93 -0.58
CA LEU A 108 8.01 6.73 0.26
C LEU A 108 8.63 7.13 1.60
#